data_AF-Q9SUD7-F1
#
_entry.id   AF-Q9SUD7-F1
#
_cell.length_a   1.000
_cell.length_b   1.000
_cell.length_c   1.000
_cell.angle_alpha   90.00
_cell.angle_beta   90.00
_cell.angle_gamma   90.00
#
_symmetry.space_group_name_H-M   'P 1'
#
loop_
_entity.id
_entity.type
_entity.pdbx_description
1 polymer ?
#
loop_
_entity_poly.entity_id
_entity_poly.type
_entity_poly.pdbx_seq_one_letter_code
_entity_poly.pdbx_strand_id
1 'polypeptide(L)'
;MVDPLEAKRLASKQMEEIKGREKQQRRREIEAINGAWAIIGLMIGLVIEAQTGKVKTDLTPGPIHSRRRRNVPLAVAANSSSMATSGRSHGSTTAALAFTLAVVSVSAAFSLYRWRRREEDLENRIKEFEKSLGSTLEKSASERKGRVKAQQALREALAQTESHDLHSTIYPMRPIGTIQSCFSTRNGTPRQPLLVSLARACLIFDPALVPPASLEGLEEYSHCWILYVFHLNTDIEKLWRKPSQSKLKAKVRVPRLNGERKGVFATRSPHRPCPIGLTVAKVEEIQKDKVLLSGVDLVDGTPVLDIKPYLPYSDSIQGASVPNWVKEDCSLAVASVTFSDTFSSSITSCWKLIVSDF
;
A
#
# COMPACT_ATOMS: atom_id res chain seq x y z
N MET A 1 10.41 -25.21 -11.32
CA MET A 1 10.33 -24.14 -10.31
C MET A 1 9.13 -23.29 -10.69
N VAL A 2 8.04 -23.32 -9.93
CA VAL A 2 6.79 -22.61 -10.29
C VAL A 2 7.03 -21.10 -10.23
N ASP A 3 6.53 -20.35 -11.21
CA ASP A 3 6.63 -18.88 -11.23
C ASP A 3 6.04 -18.30 -9.92
N PRO A 4 6.79 -17.47 -9.17
CA PRO A 4 6.30 -16.83 -7.94
C PRO A 4 4.96 -16.11 -8.09
N LEU A 5 4.65 -15.58 -9.28
CA LEU A 5 3.39 -14.89 -9.54
C LEU A 5 2.21 -15.86 -9.63
N GLU A 6 2.44 -17.01 -10.24
CA GLU A 6 1.45 -18.07 -10.44
C GLU A 6 1.13 -18.78 -9.12
N ALA A 7 2.17 -19.04 -8.31
CA ALA A 7 2.02 -19.56 -6.95
C ALA A 7 1.16 -18.64 -6.06
N LYS A 8 1.31 -17.31 -6.19
CA LYS A 8 0.51 -16.33 -5.45
C LYS A 8 -0.95 -16.34 -5.88
N ARG A 9 -1.23 -16.43 -7.19
CA ARG A 9 -2.59 -16.52 -7.73
C ARG A 9 -3.30 -17.79 -7.27
N LEU A 10 -2.60 -18.92 -7.28
CA LEU A 10 -3.14 -20.20 -6.83
C LEU A 10 -3.48 -20.18 -5.33
N ALA A 11 -2.59 -19.61 -4.51
CA ALA A 11 -2.81 -19.44 -3.07
C ALA A 11 -4.01 -18.52 -2.77
N SER A 12 -4.18 -17.42 -3.53
CA SER A 12 -5.34 -16.53 -3.39
C SER A 12 -6.66 -17.25 -3.72
N LYS A 13 -6.68 -18.08 -4.77
CA LYS A 13 -7.86 -18.85 -5.15
C LYS A 13 -8.23 -19.90 -4.10
N GLN A 14 -7.23 -20.62 -3.57
CA GLN A 14 -7.44 -21.59 -2.48
C GLN A 14 -7.98 -20.91 -1.21
N MET A 15 -7.49 -19.70 -0.89
CA MET A 15 -7.97 -18.93 0.26
C MET A 15 -9.43 -18.50 0.11
N GLU A 16 -9.87 -18.13 -1.09
CA GLU A 16 -11.28 -17.81 -1.36
C GLU A 16 -12.19 -19.03 -1.24
N GLU A 17 -11.77 -20.18 -1.75
CA GLU A 17 -12.52 -21.44 -1.62
C GLU A 17 -12.68 -21.89 -0.15
N ILE A 18 -11.63 -21.71 0.66
CA ILE A 18 -11.68 -22.00 2.09
C ILE A 18 -12.67 -21.07 2.80
N LYS A 19 -12.59 -19.76 2.56
CA LYS A 19 -13.54 -18.78 3.11
C LYS A 19 -14.99 -19.05 2.71
N GLY A 20 -15.21 -19.49 1.46
CA GLY A 20 -16.53 -19.88 0.97
C GLY A 20 -17.10 -21.08 1.74
N ARG A 21 -16.28 -22.13 1.94
CA ARG A 21 -16.66 -23.31 2.72
C ARG A 21 -16.95 -22.99 4.18
N GLU A 22 -16.11 -22.19 4.84
CA GLU A 22 -16.33 -21.76 6.24
C GLU A 22 -17.62 -20.97 6.40
N LYS A 23 -17.92 -20.05 5.46
CA LYS A 23 -19.17 -19.27 5.47
C LYS A 23 -20.40 -20.18 5.32
N GLN A 24 -20.32 -21.19 4.46
CA GLN A 24 -21.40 -22.16 4.26
C GLN A 24 -21.58 -23.06 5.49
N GLN A 25 -20.50 -23.47 6.14
CA GLN A 25 -20.53 -24.26 7.37
C GLN A 25 -21.15 -23.47 8.53
N ARG A 26 -20.77 -22.19 8.71
CA ARG A 26 -21.41 -21.30 9.71
C ARG A 26 -22.90 -21.12 9.45
N ARG A 27 -23.34 -21.01 8.19
CA ARG A 27 -24.78 -20.94 7.86
C ARG A 27 -25.53 -22.19 8.31
N ARG A 28 -24.98 -23.38 8.03
CA ARG A 28 -25.59 -24.66 8.44
C ARG A 28 -25.67 -24.80 9.96
N GLU A 29 -24.65 -24.34 10.69
CA GLU A 29 -24.67 -24.34 12.15
C GLU A 29 -25.76 -23.42 12.71
N ILE A 30 -25.92 -22.22 12.14
CA ILE A 30 -26.99 -21.28 12.53
C ILE A 30 -28.37 -21.86 12.22
N GLU A 31 -28.56 -22.47 11.05
CA GLU A 31 -29.81 -23.13 10.67
C GLU A 31 -30.15 -24.29 11.63
N ALA A 32 -29.17 -25.09 12.02
CA ALA A 32 -29.35 -26.17 12.98
C ALA A 32 -29.74 -25.65 14.38
N ILE A 33 -29.11 -24.57 14.84
CA ILE A 33 -29.43 -23.90 16.12
C ILE A 33 -30.86 -23.36 16.08
N ASN A 34 -31.24 -22.66 15.00
CA ASN A 34 -32.59 -22.12 14.85
C ASN A 34 -33.66 -23.23 14.77
N GLY A 35 -33.35 -24.34 14.09
CA GLY A 35 -34.20 -25.53 14.07
C GLY A 35 -34.41 -26.13 15.46
N ALA A 36 -33.34 -26.22 16.26
CA ALA A 36 -33.43 -26.70 17.64
C ALA A 36 -34.30 -25.77 18.53
N TRP A 37 -34.14 -24.45 18.41
CA TRP A 37 -34.98 -23.47 19.11
C TRP A 37 -36.46 -23.57 18.69
N ALA A 38 -36.75 -23.81 17.42
CA ALA A 38 -38.12 -23.99 16.94
C ALA A 38 -38.80 -25.23 17.55
N ILE A 39 -38.07 -26.34 17.64
CA ILE A 39 -38.57 -27.58 18.27
C ILE A 39 -38.83 -27.37 19.76
N ILE A 40 -37.94 -26.68 20.47
CA ILE A 40 -38.13 -26.34 21.89
C ILE A 40 -39.38 -25.47 22.07
N GLY A 41 -39.57 -24.44 21.24
CA GLY A 41 -40.75 -23.58 21.28
C GLY A 41 -42.06 -24.35 21.03
N LEU A 42 -42.04 -25.30 20.09
CA LEU A 42 -43.20 -26.14 19.77
C LEU A 42 -43.55 -27.10 20.92
N MET A 43 -42.53 -27.68 21.57
CA MET A 43 -42.71 -28.51 22.77
C MET A 43 -43.27 -27.71 23.95
N ILE A 44 -42.79 -26.48 24.19
CA ILE A 44 -43.35 -25.60 25.23
C ILE A 44 -44.80 -25.24 24.91
N GLY A 45 -45.12 -24.93 23.65
CA GLY A 45 -46.49 -24.65 23.20
C GLY A 45 -47.45 -25.80 23.47
N LEU A 46 -47.06 -27.03 23.11
CA LEU A 46 -47.85 -28.25 23.38
C LEU A 46 -48.04 -28.51 24.87
N VAL A 47 -47.03 -28.24 25.70
CA VAL A 47 -47.14 -28.40 27.17
C VAL A 47 -48.08 -27.36 27.77
N ILE A 48 -48.03 -26.11 27.30
CA ILE A 48 -48.96 -25.05 27.73
C ILE A 48 -50.40 -25.40 27.31
N GLU A 49 -50.59 -25.89 26.08
CA GLU A 49 -51.91 -26.28 25.55
C GLU A 49 -52.50 -27.47 26.34
N ALA A 50 -51.66 -28.45 26.70
CA ALA A 50 -52.05 -29.58 27.55
C ALA A 50 -52.39 -29.17 28.99
N GLN A 51 -51.77 -28.11 29.53
CA GLN A 51 -52.05 -27.59 30.88
C GLN A 51 -53.25 -26.64 30.96
N THR A 52 -53.63 -25.98 29.85
CA THR A 52 -54.67 -24.93 29.86
C THR A 52 -56.03 -25.33 29.25
N GLY A 53 -56.14 -26.49 28.60
CA GLY A 53 -57.43 -27.14 28.29
C GLY A 53 -58.47 -26.27 27.57
N LYS A 54 -58.05 -25.30 26.74
CA LYS A 54 -58.96 -24.44 25.97
C LYS A 54 -58.70 -24.56 24.46
N VAL A 55 -59.55 -25.35 23.82
CA VAL A 55 -59.79 -25.35 22.37
C VAL A 55 -60.43 -24.01 22.00
N LYS A 56 -59.86 -23.27 21.04
CA LYS A 56 -60.46 -22.06 20.48
C LYS A 56 -60.88 -22.30 19.02
N THR A 57 -62.15 -22.68 18.85
CA THR A 57 -63.02 -22.43 17.68
C THR A 57 -63.84 -21.17 18.03
N ASP A 58 -64.30 -20.23 17.20
CA ASP A 58 -64.51 -20.06 15.76
C ASP A 58 -64.52 -18.55 15.45
N LEU A 59 -64.29 -18.19 14.18
CA LEU A 59 -64.88 -17.02 13.50
C LEU A 59 -64.89 -17.32 11.99
N THR A 60 -66.08 -17.37 11.38
CA THR A 60 -66.37 -17.68 9.96
C THR A 60 -67.14 -16.51 9.30
N PRO A 61 -67.43 -16.48 7.96
CA PRO A 61 -66.62 -16.78 6.77
C PRO A 61 -66.87 -15.84 5.54
N GLY A 62 -66.15 -16.05 4.41
CA GLY A 62 -66.61 -15.76 3.03
C GLY A 62 -65.49 -15.49 1.99
N PRO A 63 -65.68 -15.71 0.66
CA PRO A 63 -66.27 -16.87 -0.02
C PRO A 63 -65.45 -17.45 -1.23
N ILE A 64 -65.58 -18.77 -1.44
CA ILE A 64 -65.92 -19.52 -2.69
C ILE A 64 -65.13 -19.32 -4.02
N HIS A 65 -64.42 -20.37 -4.47
CA HIS A 65 -64.62 -21.13 -5.75
C HIS A 65 -63.59 -22.29 -5.89
N SER A 66 -64.02 -23.57 -5.83
CA SER A 66 -64.13 -24.57 -6.92
C SER A 66 -62.77 -24.98 -7.57
N ARG A 67 -62.41 -26.23 -7.91
CA ARG A 67 -63.11 -27.52 -8.13
C ARG A 67 -62.04 -28.60 -8.45
N ARG A 68 -62.29 -29.87 -8.05
CA ARG A 68 -61.83 -31.16 -8.69
C ARG A 68 -60.31 -31.51 -8.63
N ARG A 69 -59.85 -32.77 -8.55
CA ARG A 69 -60.44 -34.13 -8.58
C ARG A 69 -59.36 -35.18 -8.22
N ARG A 70 -59.80 -36.29 -7.59
CA ARG A 70 -59.39 -37.71 -7.80
C ARG A 70 -57.98 -38.14 -7.35
N ASN A 71 -57.71 -39.37 -6.92
CA ASN A 71 -58.45 -40.57 -6.48
C ASN A 71 -57.34 -41.57 -6.02
N VAL A 72 -57.41 -42.18 -4.82
CA VAL A 72 -57.74 -43.63 -4.58
C VAL A 72 -56.48 -44.55 -4.64
N PRO A 73 -56.36 -45.69 -3.91
CA PRO A 73 -56.72 -45.98 -2.51
C PRO A 73 -55.91 -47.17 -1.85
N LEU A 74 -56.45 -47.69 -0.72
CA LEU A 74 -56.40 -49.08 -0.18
C LEU A 74 -55.06 -49.62 0.36
N ALA A 75 -54.99 -50.42 1.43
CA ALA A 75 -56.00 -51.15 2.20
C ALA A 75 -55.45 -51.36 3.64
N VAL A 76 -56.27 -51.27 4.70
CA VAL A 76 -56.96 -52.39 5.39
C VAL A 76 -55.98 -53.32 6.13
N ALA A 77 -56.15 -53.69 7.40
CA ALA A 77 -57.01 -53.29 8.50
C ALA A 77 -56.58 -54.12 9.72
N ALA A 78 -56.93 -53.62 10.91
CA ALA A 78 -57.50 -54.39 12.03
C ALA A 78 -56.62 -55.47 12.72
N ASN A 79 -56.67 -55.65 14.03
CA ASN A 79 -57.76 -55.32 14.94
C ASN A 79 -57.28 -55.38 16.41
N SER A 80 -57.95 -54.55 17.22
CA SER A 80 -58.52 -54.80 18.56
C SER A 80 -57.62 -55.40 19.67
N SER A 81 -57.67 -54.95 20.93
CA SER A 81 -58.89 -54.69 21.72
C SER A 81 -58.56 -54.03 23.07
N SER A 82 -59.47 -53.13 23.51
CA SER A 82 -59.98 -52.86 24.89
C SER A 82 -59.00 -52.75 26.06
N MET A 83 -59.15 -51.87 27.05
CA MET A 83 -60.37 -51.42 27.73
C MET A 83 -60.00 -50.28 28.71
N ALA A 84 -60.97 -49.43 29.04
CA ALA A 84 -60.92 -48.36 30.07
C ALA A 84 -60.56 -48.92 31.47
N THR A 85 -60.10 -48.18 32.49
CA THR A 85 -60.71 -47.00 33.14
C THR A 85 -59.73 -46.35 34.14
N SER A 86 -60.07 -45.11 34.52
CA SER A 86 -59.66 -44.27 35.65
C SER A 86 -58.89 -44.86 36.84
N GLY A 87 -58.04 -44.02 37.44
CA GLY A 87 -57.56 -44.20 38.82
C GLY A 87 -56.28 -43.43 39.14
N ARG A 88 -56.43 -42.24 39.71
CA ARG A 88 -55.35 -41.35 40.18
C ARG A 88 -54.63 -41.99 41.38
N SER A 89 -53.31 -42.12 41.34
CA SER A 89 -52.49 -42.25 42.56
C SER A 89 -51.23 -41.37 42.47
N HIS A 90 -51.17 -40.38 43.37
CA HIS A 90 -50.01 -39.53 43.60
C HIS A 90 -49.00 -40.30 44.47
N GLY A 91 -48.04 -40.98 43.84
CA GLY A 91 -46.96 -41.68 44.53
C GLY A 91 -45.69 -41.94 43.70
N SER A 92 -45.75 -41.80 42.38
CA SER A 92 -44.64 -42.12 41.44
C SER A 92 -43.98 -40.88 40.80
N THR A 93 -44.41 -39.66 41.11
CA THR A 93 -43.95 -38.45 40.43
C THR A 93 -42.61 -37.93 40.98
N THR A 94 -42.29 -38.14 42.25
CA THR A 94 -41.03 -37.69 42.87
C THR A 94 -39.83 -38.52 42.42
N ALA A 95 -39.98 -39.85 42.31
CA ALA A 95 -38.92 -40.74 41.83
C ALA A 95 -38.65 -40.56 40.32
N ALA A 96 -39.69 -40.35 39.51
CA ALA A 96 -39.55 -40.08 38.08
C ALA A 96 -38.92 -38.70 37.79
N LEU A 97 -39.25 -37.67 38.58
CA LEU A 97 -38.61 -36.35 38.52
C LEU A 97 -37.15 -36.39 38.97
N ALA A 98 -36.82 -37.18 40.01
CA ALA A 98 -35.43 -37.35 40.46
C ALA A 98 -34.57 -38.06 39.41
N PHE A 99 -35.12 -39.06 38.71
CA PHE A 99 -34.40 -39.80 37.66
C PHE A 99 -34.17 -38.94 36.40
N THR A 100 -35.16 -38.12 36.00
CA THR A 100 -34.99 -37.19 34.87
C THR A 100 -34.02 -36.05 35.19
N LEU A 101 -34.04 -35.50 36.42
CA LEU A 101 -33.04 -34.55 36.89
C LEU A 101 -31.63 -35.14 36.93
N ALA A 102 -31.48 -36.41 37.32
CA ALA A 102 -30.21 -37.12 37.31
C ALA A 102 -29.68 -37.39 35.89
N VAL A 103 -30.55 -37.75 34.94
CA VAL A 103 -30.14 -37.97 33.53
C VAL A 103 -29.78 -36.64 32.85
N VAL A 104 -30.52 -35.56 33.12
CA VAL A 104 -30.20 -34.23 32.61
C VAL A 104 -28.90 -33.70 33.21
N SER A 105 -28.65 -33.94 34.51
CA SER A 105 -27.39 -33.53 35.14
C SER A 105 -26.19 -34.30 34.61
N VAL A 106 -26.33 -35.62 34.37
CA VAL A 106 -25.29 -36.45 33.73
C VAL A 106 -25.05 -36.03 32.28
N SER A 107 -26.10 -35.74 31.51
CA SER A 107 -25.97 -35.26 30.12
C SER A 107 -25.34 -33.86 30.04
N ALA A 108 -25.71 -32.96 30.96
CA ALA A 108 -25.09 -31.63 31.09
C ALA A 108 -23.62 -31.74 31.51
N ALA A 109 -23.29 -32.60 32.46
CA ALA A 109 -21.92 -32.88 32.87
C ALA A 109 -21.08 -33.47 31.74
N PHE A 110 -21.66 -34.40 30.96
CA PHE A 110 -21.01 -34.99 29.79
C PHE A 110 -20.80 -33.97 28.66
N SER A 111 -21.77 -33.07 28.45
CA SER A 111 -21.67 -31.98 27.49
C SER A 111 -20.61 -30.95 27.90
N LEU A 112 -20.54 -30.58 29.19
CA LEU A 112 -19.50 -29.72 29.75
C LEU A 112 -18.11 -30.38 29.67
N TYR A 113 -18.01 -31.68 29.92
CA TYR A 113 -16.78 -32.44 29.76
C TYR A 113 -16.32 -32.45 28.29
N ARG A 114 -17.23 -32.68 27.35
CA ARG A 114 -16.95 -32.60 25.91
C ARG A 114 -16.53 -31.19 25.47
N TRP A 115 -17.16 -30.16 26.03
CA TRP A 115 -16.82 -28.76 25.76
C TRP A 115 -15.40 -28.45 26.24
N ARG A 116 -15.07 -28.77 27.50
CA ARG A 116 -13.72 -28.58 28.05
C ARG A 116 -12.65 -29.31 27.25
N ARG A 117 -12.92 -30.58 26.88
CA ARG A 117 -11.98 -31.37 26.06
C ARG A 117 -11.77 -30.75 24.67
N ARG A 118 -12.82 -30.14 24.10
CA ARG A 118 -12.74 -29.44 22.81
C ARG A 118 -11.99 -28.12 22.95
N GLU A 119 -12.16 -27.40 24.05
CA GLU A 119 -11.41 -26.19 24.37
C GLU A 119 -9.91 -26.47 24.48
N GLU A 120 -9.53 -27.51 25.23
CA GLU A 120 -8.13 -27.98 25.33
C GLU A 120 -7.56 -28.40 23.95
N ASP A 121 -8.34 -29.11 23.13
CA ASP A 121 -7.93 -29.48 21.76
C ASP A 121 -7.71 -28.25 20.87
N LEU A 122 -8.61 -27.26 20.94
CA LEU A 122 -8.46 -26.00 20.21
C LEU A 122 -7.23 -25.21 20.67
N GLU A 123 -6.97 -25.12 21.97
CA GLU A 123 -5.78 -24.46 22.50
C GLU A 123 -4.49 -25.14 22.05
N ASN A 124 -4.46 -26.48 22.05
CA ASN A 124 -3.31 -27.24 21.57
C ASN A 124 -3.08 -27.02 20.08
N ARG A 125 -4.14 -26.99 19.27
CA ARG A 125 -4.06 -26.69 17.83
C ARG A 125 -3.61 -25.25 17.56
N ILE A 126 -4.05 -24.29 18.36
CA ILE A 126 -3.58 -22.89 18.27
C ILE A 126 -2.06 -22.84 18.56
N LYS A 127 -1.61 -23.46 19.65
CA LYS A 127 -0.17 -23.54 19.98
C LYS A 127 0.64 -24.22 18.88
N GLU A 128 0.11 -25.28 18.28
CA GLU A 128 0.76 -25.97 17.17
C GLU A 128 0.83 -25.09 15.90
N PHE A 129 -0.26 -24.39 15.56
CA PHE A 129 -0.28 -23.46 14.43
C PHE A 129 0.66 -22.27 14.64
N GLU A 130 0.72 -21.71 15.85
CA GLU A 130 1.66 -20.63 16.20
C GLU A 130 3.12 -21.10 16.05
N LYS A 131 3.43 -22.30 16.54
CA LYS A 131 4.75 -22.92 16.37
C LYS A 131 5.08 -23.17 14.90
N SER A 132 4.13 -23.69 14.14
CA SER A 132 4.28 -23.93 12.70
C SER A 132 4.51 -22.63 11.92
N LEU A 133 3.74 -21.57 12.24
CA LEU A 133 3.89 -20.25 11.65
C LEU A 133 5.26 -19.64 11.99
N GLY A 134 5.68 -19.73 13.25
CA GLY A 134 7.00 -19.29 13.70
C GLY A 134 8.13 -19.97 12.94
N SER A 135 8.09 -21.30 12.83
CA SER A 135 9.10 -22.06 12.07
C SER A 135 9.12 -21.71 10.57
N THR A 136 7.95 -21.44 9.98
CA THR A 136 7.82 -21.03 8.57
C THR A 136 8.40 -19.63 8.35
N LEU A 137 8.19 -18.70 9.28
CA LEU A 137 8.76 -17.35 9.25
C LEU A 137 10.29 -17.40 9.37
N GLU A 138 10.83 -18.22 10.28
CA GLU A 138 12.27 -18.41 10.44
C GLU A 138 12.91 -19.02 9.19
N LYS A 139 12.30 -20.05 8.61
CA LYS A 139 12.76 -20.65 7.35
C LYS A 139 12.74 -19.64 6.21
N SER A 140 11.70 -18.83 6.11
CA SER A 140 11.61 -17.76 5.11
C SER A 140 12.67 -16.68 5.33
N ALA A 141 12.99 -16.34 6.58
CA ALA A 141 14.01 -15.36 6.91
C ALA A 141 15.43 -15.88 6.61
N SER A 142 15.70 -17.14 6.94
CA SER A 142 16.99 -17.79 6.64
C SER A 142 17.21 -17.97 5.14
N GLU A 143 16.18 -18.34 4.37
CA GLU A 143 16.22 -18.36 2.91
C GLU A 143 16.55 -16.98 2.32
N ARG A 144 15.90 -15.91 2.81
CA ARG A 144 16.20 -14.53 2.35
C ARG A 144 17.66 -14.18 2.64
N LYS A 145 18.17 -14.49 3.83
CA LYS A 145 19.56 -14.25 4.22
C LYS A 145 20.53 -15.01 3.31
N GLY A 146 20.24 -16.28 3.01
CA GLY A 146 21.00 -17.12 2.09
C GLY A 146 21.04 -16.55 0.67
N ARG A 147 19.89 -16.16 0.11
CA ARG A 147 19.79 -15.53 -1.22
C ARG A 147 20.59 -14.24 -1.30
N VAL A 148 20.52 -13.38 -0.28
CA VAL A 148 21.29 -12.13 -0.23
C VAL A 148 22.79 -12.40 -0.20
N LYS A 149 23.25 -13.37 0.62
CA LYS A 149 24.66 -13.76 0.69
C LYS A 149 25.16 -14.32 -0.65
N ALA A 150 24.38 -15.19 -1.29
CA ALA A 150 24.71 -15.75 -2.60
C ALA A 150 24.78 -14.66 -3.70
N GLN A 151 23.83 -13.72 -3.73
CA GLN A 151 23.88 -12.58 -4.64
C GLN A 151 25.10 -11.69 -4.41
N GLN A 152 25.52 -11.51 -3.16
CA GLN A 152 26.71 -10.73 -2.84
C GLN A 152 27.98 -11.45 -3.31
N ALA A 153 28.12 -12.75 -3.03
CA ALA A 153 29.26 -13.54 -3.49
C ALA A 153 29.36 -13.57 -5.03
N LEU A 154 28.21 -13.69 -5.73
CA LEU A 154 28.17 -13.61 -7.19
C LEU A 154 28.65 -12.24 -7.71
N ARG A 155 28.24 -11.14 -7.07
CA ARG A 155 28.73 -9.79 -7.44
C ARG A 155 30.22 -9.63 -7.23
N GLU A 156 30.75 -10.17 -6.13
CA GLU A 156 32.19 -10.15 -5.83
C GLU A 156 32.97 -10.93 -6.89
N ALA A 157 32.48 -12.11 -7.29
CA ALA A 157 33.09 -12.92 -8.35
C ALA A 157 33.03 -12.25 -9.74
N LEU A 158 31.89 -11.63 -10.10
CA LEU A 158 31.74 -10.90 -11.36
C LEU A 158 32.68 -9.67 -11.41
N ALA A 159 32.77 -8.92 -10.30
CA ALA A 159 33.67 -7.78 -10.20
C ALA A 159 35.16 -8.17 -10.32
N GLN A 160 35.53 -9.37 -9.92
CA GLN A 160 36.89 -9.90 -10.10
C GLN A 160 37.14 -10.34 -11.55
N THR A 161 36.12 -10.89 -12.21
CA THR A 161 36.22 -11.45 -13.59
C THR A 161 36.28 -10.36 -14.66
N GLU A 162 35.58 -9.23 -14.47
CA GLU A 162 35.56 -8.10 -15.42
C GLU A 162 36.78 -7.17 -15.34
N SER A 163 37.79 -7.49 -14.52
CA SER A 163 39.00 -6.66 -14.35
C SER A 163 40.02 -6.74 -15.51
N HIS A 164 39.70 -7.46 -16.58
CA HIS A 164 40.49 -7.43 -17.82
C HIS A 164 40.16 -6.18 -18.68
N ASP A 165 41.07 -5.21 -18.64
CA ASP A 165 41.41 -4.26 -19.72
C ASP A 165 40.30 -3.43 -20.38
N LEU A 166 39.57 -2.67 -19.57
CA LEU A 166 39.17 -1.32 -19.99
C LEU A 166 39.82 -0.36 -19.00
N HIS A 167 40.84 0.36 -19.44
CA HIS A 167 41.43 1.46 -18.69
C HIS A 167 40.27 2.40 -18.31
N SER A 168 39.79 2.30 -17.07
CA SER A 168 38.66 3.07 -16.54
C SER A 168 39.08 4.53 -16.49
N THR A 169 38.95 5.18 -17.64
CA THR A 169 39.33 6.56 -17.82
C THR A 169 38.27 7.37 -17.10
N ILE A 170 38.59 7.80 -15.89
CA ILE A 170 37.76 8.72 -15.12
C ILE A 170 37.91 10.09 -15.80
N TYR A 171 36.80 10.72 -16.16
CA TYR A 171 36.78 12.07 -16.72
C TYR A 171 36.56 13.08 -15.59
N PRO A 172 37.60 13.77 -15.10
CA PRO A 172 37.43 14.79 -14.09
C PRO A 172 36.69 15.99 -14.69
N MET A 173 35.53 16.33 -14.12
CA MET A 173 34.76 17.51 -14.52
C MET A 173 34.96 18.59 -13.45
N ARG A 174 35.55 19.73 -13.82
CA ARG A 174 35.67 20.91 -12.95
C ARG A 174 34.44 21.81 -13.16
N PRO A 175 33.76 22.26 -12.09
CA PRO A 175 32.69 23.24 -12.23
C PRO A 175 33.19 24.55 -12.87
N ILE A 176 32.40 25.09 -13.79
CA ILE A 176 32.68 26.34 -14.51
C ILE A 176 32.07 27.56 -13.83
N GLY A 177 31.15 27.34 -12.89
CA GLY A 177 30.45 28.38 -12.17
C GLY A 177 29.62 27.84 -11.01
N THR A 178 29.04 28.76 -10.24
CA THR A 178 28.21 28.46 -9.07
C THR A 178 26.90 29.24 -9.14
N ILE A 179 25.82 28.60 -8.72
CA ILE A 179 24.50 29.20 -8.66
C ILE A 179 24.31 29.94 -7.35
N GLN A 180 23.87 31.20 -7.43
CA GLN A 180 23.20 31.92 -6.36
C GLN A 180 21.69 31.83 -6.58
N SER A 181 20.93 31.24 -5.65
CA SER A 181 19.51 30.92 -5.85
C SER A 181 18.63 31.44 -4.73
N CYS A 182 17.36 31.72 -5.03
CA CYS A 182 16.35 31.98 -4.00
C CYS A 182 16.05 30.76 -3.10
N PHE A 183 16.57 29.57 -3.44
CA PHE A 183 16.39 28.35 -2.66
C PHE A 183 17.63 28.02 -1.83
N SER A 184 17.65 28.37 -0.55
CA SER A 184 18.79 28.11 0.35
C SER A 184 18.97 26.62 0.73
N THR A 185 17.91 25.81 0.65
CA THR A 185 17.98 24.38 0.98
C THR A 185 17.19 23.55 -0.03
N ARG A 186 17.47 22.25 -0.09
CA ARG A 186 16.74 21.28 -0.93
C ARG A 186 15.24 21.20 -0.64
N ASN A 187 14.84 21.51 0.60
CA ASN A 187 13.44 21.47 0.99
C ASN A 187 12.78 22.78 0.55
N GLY A 188 11.75 22.67 -0.29
CA GLY A 188 11.08 23.83 -0.89
C GLY A 188 11.59 24.18 -2.29
N THR A 189 12.75 23.66 -2.71
CA THR A 189 13.17 23.72 -4.12
C THR A 189 12.17 22.94 -4.99
N PRO A 190 11.76 23.49 -6.15
CA PRO A 190 10.92 22.79 -7.12
C PRO A 190 11.49 21.42 -7.47
N ARG A 191 10.61 20.45 -7.70
CA ARG A 191 11.04 19.08 -8.05
C ARG A 191 11.51 18.97 -9.50
N GLN A 192 11.12 19.91 -10.35
CA GLN A 192 11.39 20.00 -11.78
C GLN A 192 11.43 21.49 -12.16
N PRO A 193 12.14 21.86 -13.24
CA PRO A 193 12.21 23.24 -13.69
C PRO A 193 10.86 23.74 -14.21
N LEU A 194 10.73 25.07 -14.29
CA LEU A 194 9.58 25.81 -14.82
C LEU A 194 8.25 25.61 -14.06
N LEU A 195 8.21 24.76 -13.02
CA LEU A 195 7.04 24.66 -12.12
C LEU A 195 6.75 25.98 -11.40
N VAL A 196 7.81 26.71 -11.04
CA VAL A 196 7.73 28.05 -10.47
C VAL A 196 8.50 28.97 -11.40
N SER A 197 7.82 29.54 -12.38
CA SER A 197 8.44 30.39 -13.41
C SER A 197 9.15 31.61 -12.83
N LEU A 198 8.69 32.14 -11.69
CA LEU A 198 9.29 33.29 -11.01
C LEU A 198 10.49 32.93 -10.10
N ALA A 199 10.89 31.66 -10.02
CA ALA A 199 12.06 31.24 -9.24
C ALA A 199 13.33 31.80 -9.88
N ARG A 200 14.03 32.69 -9.17
CA ARG A 200 15.19 33.42 -9.69
C ARG A 200 16.50 32.83 -9.19
N ALA A 201 17.50 32.84 -10.06
CA ALA A 201 18.88 32.55 -9.71
C ALA A 201 19.85 33.36 -10.57
N CYS A 202 21.09 33.46 -10.12
CA CYS A 202 22.21 34.02 -10.85
C CYS A 202 23.29 32.94 -10.97
N LEU A 203 23.67 32.58 -12.19
CA LEU A 203 24.83 31.75 -12.44
C LEU A 203 26.06 32.64 -12.53
N ILE A 204 27.01 32.45 -11.63
CA ILE A 204 28.27 33.18 -11.58
C ILE A 204 29.38 32.27 -12.08
N PHE A 205 30.07 32.68 -13.14
CA PHE A 205 31.19 31.92 -13.73
C PHE A 205 32.50 32.24 -13.00
N ASP A 206 33.43 31.29 -12.98
CA ASP A 206 34.81 31.56 -12.58
C ASP A 206 35.55 32.21 -13.76
N PRO A 207 35.90 33.52 -13.71
CA PRO A 207 36.51 34.21 -14.85
C PRO A 207 37.90 33.65 -15.22
N ALA A 208 38.55 32.92 -14.30
CA ALA A 208 39.82 32.26 -14.59
C ALA A 208 39.64 31.00 -15.44
N LEU A 209 38.43 30.43 -15.48
CA LEU A 209 38.08 29.24 -16.26
C LEU A 209 37.28 29.59 -17.52
N VAL A 210 36.35 30.53 -17.38
CA VAL A 210 35.42 30.91 -18.44
C VAL A 210 35.60 32.40 -18.73
N PRO A 211 36.30 32.75 -19.82
CA PRO A 211 36.38 34.13 -20.28
C PRO A 211 34.96 34.66 -20.54
N PRO A 212 34.63 35.91 -20.15
CA PRO A 212 33.32 36.52 -20.38
C PRO A 212 32.81 36.44 -21.82
N ALA A 213 33.72 36.52 -22.80
CA ALA A 213 33.39 36.39 -24.22
C ALA A 213 32.74 35.04 -24.59
N SER A 214 32.89 34.01 -23.76
CA SER A 214 32.25 32.70 -23.96
C SER A 214 30.73 32.75 -23.82
N LEU A 215 30.17 33.84 -23.28
CA LEU A 215 28.73 34.05 -23.11
C LEU A 215 28.11 34.88 -24.23
N GLU A 216 28.91 35.44 -25.15
CA GLU A 216 28.42 36.26 -26.25
C GLU A 216 27.42 35.49 -27.12
N GLY A 217 26.28 36.12 -27.43
CA GLY A 217 25.20 35.53 -28.21
C GLY A 217 24.25 34.63 -27.41
N LEU A 218 24.53 34.35 -26.13
CA LEU A 218 23.61 33.60 -25.27
C LEU A 218 22.32 34.39 -25.01
N GLU A 219 22.40 35.73 -24.98
CA GLU A 219 21.28 36.66 -24.84
C GLU A 219 20.26 36.58 -26.00
N GLU A 220 20.65 36.04 -27.15
CA GLU A 220 19.74 35.81 -28.28
C GLU A 220 18.76 34.65 -28.01
N TYR A 221 19.06 33.80 -27.02
CA TYR A 221 18.24 32.67 -26.63
C TYR A 221 17.39 33.01 -25.42
N SER A 222 16.09 32.74 -25.51
CA SER A 222 15.19 32.89 -24.36
C SER A 222 15.46 31.88 -23.24
N HIS A 223 16.00 30.71 -23.57
CA HIS A 223 16.20 29.60 -22.62
C HIS A 223 17.53 28.91 -22.84
N CYS A 224 18.06 28.32 -21.77
CA CYS A 224 19.27 27.53 -21.79
C CYS A 224 19.10 26.23 -20.99
N TRP A 225 19.83 25.20 -21.38
CA TRP A 225 20.13 24.05 -20.55
C TRP A 225 21.30 24.34 -19.62
N ILE A 226 21.19 23.91 -18.37
CA ILE A 226 22.28 23.96 -17.39
C ILE A 226 22.52 22.54 -16.89
N LEU A 227 23.77 22.09 -17.00
CA LEU A 227 24.25 20.84 -16.42
C LEU A 227 24.91 21.16 -15.08
N TYR A 228 24.49 20.48 -14.02
CA TYR A 228 24.93 20.80 -12.67
C TYR A 228 25.15 19.55 -11.82
N VAL A 229 25.75 19.72 -10.65
CA VAL A 229 26.02 18.63 -9.71
C VAL A 229 25.05 18.67 -8.52
N PHE A 230 24.43 17.53 -8.19
CA PHE A 230 23.59 17.37 -6.99
C PHE A 230 24.42 17.30 -5.70
N HIS A 231 25.13 18.40 -5.41
CA HIS A 231 26.11 18.53 -4.33
C HIS A 231 25.57 18.27 -2.91
N LEU A 232 24.27 18.49 -2.68
CA LEU A 232 23.64 18.25 -1.35
C LEU A 232 22.92 16.91 -1.24
N ASN A 233 22.79 16.11 -2.31
CA ASN A 233 21.97 14.90 -2.30
C ASN A 233 22.76 13.61 -2.16
N THR A 234 24.02 13.62 -2.58
CA THR A 234 24.86 12.44 -2.54
C THR A 234 26.17 12.80 -1.88
N ASP A 235 26.69 11.89 -1.06
CA ASP A 235 28.06 11.97 -0.58
C ASP A 235 28.98 11.71 -1.79
N ILE A 236 29.34 12.80 -2.48
CA ILE A 236 30.13 12.78 -3.71
C ILE A 236 31.50 12.18 -3.43
N GLU A 237 32.10 12.46 -2.27
CA GLU A 237 33.38 11.88 -1.88
C GLU A 237 33.29 10.36 -1.82
N LYS A 238 32.28 9.82 -1.13
CA LYS A 238 32.08 8.37 -1.05
C LYS A 238 31.77 7.75 -2.41
N LEU A 239 31.00 8.45 -3.25
CA LEU A 239 30.62 7.97 -4.56
C LEU A 239 31.81 7.90 -5.54
N TRP A 240 32.64 8.93 -5.57
CA TRP A 240 33.71 9.07 -6.57
C TRP A 240 35.08 8.60 -6.08
N ARG A 241 35.44 8.83 -4.81
CA ARG A 241 36.74 8.42 -4.26
C ARG A 241 36.76 6.95 -3.84
N LYS A 242 35.60 6.37 -3.50
CA LYS A 242 35.48 4.97 -3.04
C LYS A 242 34.31 4.24 -3.73
N PRO A 243 34.31 4.12 -5.08
CA PRO A 243 33.20 3.53 -5.83
C PRO A 243 32.90 2.08 -5.41
N SER A 244 33.92 1.30 -5.06
CA SER A 244 33.79 -0.06 -4.53
C SER A 244 33.07 -0.14 -3.17
N GLN A 245 33.02 0.96 -2.40
CA GLN A 245 32.30 1.07 -1.13
C GLN A 245 30.95 1.80 -1.27
N SER A 246 30.70 2.43 -2.42
CA SER A 246 29.44 3.11 -2.71
C SER A 246 28.38 2.10 -3.13
N LYS A 247 27.44 1.80 -2.22
CA LYS A 247 26.26 0.99 -2.55
C LYS A 247 25.23 1.85 -3.28
N LEU A 248 25.42 2.04 -4.58
CA LEU A 248 24.39 2.64 -5.43
C LEU A 248 23.10 1.83 -5.32
N LYS A 249 22.00 2.49 -4.98
CA LYS A 249 20.68 1.86 -4.94
C LYS A 249 20.12 1.80 -6.36
N ALA A 250 20.05 0.61 -6.95
CA ALA A 250 19.49 0.42 -8.30
C ALA A 250 18.04 0.92 -8.47
N LYS A 251 17.26 0.97 -7.38
CA LYS A 251 15.89 1.48 -7.38
C LYS A 251 15.65 2.52 -6.28
N VAL A 252 14.93 3.58 -6.61
CA VAL A 252 14.53 4.70 -5.74
C VAL A 252 13.02 4.66 -5.49
N ARG A 253 12.59 5.23 -4.35
CA ARG A 253 11.16 5.42 -4.06
C ARG A 253 10.66 6.65 -4.81
N VAL A 254 9.57 6.50 -5.55
CA VAL A 254 8.99 7.57 -6.36
C VAL A 254 7.86 8.23 -5.55
N PRO A 255 7.96 9.53 -5.23
CA PRO A 255 6.92 10.23 -4.47
C PRO A 255 5.54 10.18 -5.14
N ARG A 256 5.48 10.30 -6.47
CA ARG A 256 4.23 10.24 -7.25
C ARG A 256 3.54 8.87 -7.23
N LEU A 257 4.25 7.81 -6.84
CA LEU A 257 3.72 6.45 -6.79
C LEU A 257 3.54 5.96 -5.35
N ASN A 258 3.20 6.85 -4.41
CA ASN A 258 3.04 6.50 -2.99
C ASN A 258 4.23 5.69 -2.42
N GLY A 259 5.44 5.96 -2.91
CA GLY A 259 6.67 5.30 -2.46
C GLY A 259 7.01 3.98 -3.15
N GLU A 260 6.29 3.57 -4.21
CA GLU A 260 6.74 2.44 -5.04
C GLU A 260 8.14 2.68 -5.61
N ARG A 261 8.84 1.57 -5.87
CA ARG A 261 10.24 1.62 -6.31
C ARG A 261 10.35 1.51 -7.83
N LYS A 262 11.04 2.46 -8.45
CA LYS A 262 11.43 2.40 -9.87
C LYS A 262 12.95 2.40 -10.00
N GLY A 263 13.46 1.87 -11.11
CA GLY A 263 14.88 1.92 -11.43
C GLY A 263 15.35 3.38 -11.48
N VAL A 264 16.58 3.66 -11.02
CA VAL A 264 17.12 5.03 -10.98
C VAL A 264 17.05 5.70 -12.35
N PHE A 265 17.40 4.99 -13.42
CA PHE A 265 17.39 5.52 -14.79
C PHE A 265 15.99 5.68 -15.41
N ALA A 266 14.95 5.12 -14.78
CA ALA A 266 13.57 5.40 -15.14
C ALA A 266 13.01 6.65 -14.43
N THR A 267 13.86 7.40 -13.71
CA THR A 267 13.48 8.55 -12.87
C THR A 267 14.48 9.69 -13.06
N ARG A 268 14.12 10.88 -12.58
CA ARG A 268 15.03 12.04 -12.43
C ARG A 268 15.55 12.19 -10.99
N SER A 269 15.77 11.09 -10.27
CA SER A 269 16.27 11.14 -8.90
C SER A 269 17.69 11.70 -8.84
N PRO A 270 18.09 12.46 -7.81
CA PRO A 270 19.47 12.93 -7.65
C PRO A 270 20.45 11.83 -7.20
N HIS A 271 19.95 10.68 -6.72
CA HIS A 271 20.77 9.57 -6.24
C HIS A 271 21.16 8.64 -7.40
N ARG A 272 22.18 9.04 -8.18
CA ARG A 272 22.62 8.39 -9.43
C ARG A 272 24.14 8.13 -9.41
N PRO A 273 24.67 7.21 -10.24
CA PRO A 273 26.12 6.97 -10.31
C PRO A 273 26.91 8.23 -10.70
N CYS A 274 26.39 9.00 -11.66
CA CYS A 274 26.86 10.36 -11.95
C CYS A 274 25.75 11.31 -11.46
N PRO A 275 25.96 12.05 -10.35
CA PRO A 275 24.95 12.93 -9.75
C PRO A 275 24.83 14.25 -10.55
N ILE A 276 24.70 14.12 -11.87
CA ILE A 276 24.51 15.24 -12.80
C ILE A 276 23.01 15.49 -12.95
N GLY A 277 22.62 16.73 -12.70
CA GLY A 277 21.30 17.28 -12.98
C GLY A 277 21.28 18.01 -14.32
N LEU A 278 20.08 18.16 -14.86
CA LEU A 278 19.79 18.89 -16.09
C LEU A 278 18.57 19.77 -15.80
N THR A 279 18.70 21.07 -16.03
CA THR A 279 17.61 22.02 -15.86
C THR A 279 17.50 22.92 -17.08
N VAL A 280 16.26 23.24 -17.47
CA VAL A 280 15.97 24.29 -18.43
C VAL A 280 15.60 25.54 -17.65
N ALA A 281 16.24 26.64 -17.96
CA ALA A 281 15.99 27.93 -17.32
C ALA A 281 15.78 28.99 -18.38
N LYS A 282 14.99 30.01 -18.05
CA LYS A 282 14.85 31.20 -18.89
C LYS A 282 16.04 32.11 -18.62
N VAL A 283 16.66 32.60 -19.69
CA VAL A 283 17.72 33.63 -19.63
C VAL A 283 17.01 34.98 -19.53
N GLU A 284 17.24 35.71 -18.44
CA GLU A 284 16.68 37.05 -18.25
C GLU A 284 17.67 38.12 -18.72
N GLU A 285 18.96 37.96 -18.40
CA GLU A 285 19.99 38.93 -18.72
C GLU A 285 21.39 38.30 -18.61
N ILE A 286 22.33 38.77 -19.43
CA ILE A 286 23.75 38.41 -19.36
C ILE A 286 24.53 39.62 -18.83
N GLN A 287 25.32 39.43 -17.78
CA GLN A 287 26.13 40.47 -17.14
C GLN A 287 27.58 40.02 -17.01
N LYS A 288 28.42 40.31 -18.01
CA LYS A 288 29.87 40.00 -18.04
C LYS A 288 30.21 38.54 -17.69
N ASP A 289 30.34 38.21 -16.40
CA ASP A 289 30.66 36.90 -15.83
C ASP A 289 29.45 36.21 -15.17
N LYS A 290 28.24 36.73 -15.41
CA LYS A 290 27.01 36.27 -14.77
C LYS A 290 25.88 36.10 -15.78
N VAL A 291 24.98 35.17 -15.46
CA VAL A 291 23.73 34.96 -16.19
C VAL A 291 22.58 34.97 -15.20
N LEU A 292 21.67 35.93 -15.36
CA LEU A 292 20.44 36.02 -14.59
C LEU A 292 19.40 35.08 -15.20
N LEU A 293 18.81 34.26 -14.34
CA LEU A 293 17.96 33.14 -14.72
C LEU A 293 16.63 33.17 -13.98
N SER A 294 15.59 32.67 -14.64
CA SER A 294 14.30 32.37 -14.00
C SER A 294 13.78 30.97 -14.34
N GLY A 295 12.79 30.50 -13.57
CA GLY A 295 12.20 29.18 -13.72
C GLY A 295 13.10 28.02 -13.26
N VAL A 296 14.11 28.30 -12.44
CA VAL A 296 15.10 27.31 -12.00
C VAL A 296 14.58 26.36 -10.91
N ASP A 297 15.20 25.19 -10.81
CA ASP A 297 15.01 24.20 -9.74
C ASP A 297 16.33 23.90 -8.99
N LEU A 298 17.18 24.91 -8.88
CA LEU A 298 18.55 24.81 -8.37
C LEU A 298 18.65 25.34 -6.94
N VAL A 299 19.37 24.63 -6.07
CA VAL A 299 19.68 25.10 -4.72
C VAL A 299 20.84 26.10 -4.77
N ASP A 300 20.87 27.04 -3.85
CA ASP A 300 21.98 27.97 -3.65
C ASP A 300 23.29 27.20 -3.45
N GLY A 301 24.38 27.70 -4.03
CA GLY A 301 25.68 27.05 -4.04
C GLY A 301 25.84 25.89 -5.03
N THR A 302 24.84 25.62 -5.88
CA THR A 302 24.93 24.51 -6.85
C THR A 302 26.08 24.70 -7.84
N PRO A 303 27.04 23.75 -7.94
CA PRO A 303 28.10 23.80 -8.94
C PRO A 303 27.57 23.46 -10.33
N VAL A 304 27.93 24.28 -11.32
CA VAL A 304 27.55 24.11 -12.73
C VAL A 304 28.73 23.55 -13.52
N LEU A 305 28.44 22.56 -14.36
CA LEU A 305 29.40 21.92 -15.25
C LEU A 305 29.37 22.52 -16.66
N ASP A 306 28.20 22.95 -17.12
CA ASP A 306 27.99 23.40 -18.50
C ASP A 306 26.71 24.22 -18.65
N ILE A 307 26.67 25.06 -19.68
CA ILE A 307 25.49 25.80 -20.13
C ILE A 307 25.36 25.67 -21.66
N LYS A 308 24.16 25.43 -22.17
CA LYS A 308 23.89 25.31 -23.61
C LYS A 308 22.63 26.05 -24.01
N PRO A 309 22.55 26.66 -25.20
CA PRO A 309 21.31 27.22 -25.68
C PRO A 309 20.24 26.12 -25.79
N TYR A 310 19.00 26.45 -25.44
CA TYR A 310 17.86 25.57 -25.68
C TYR A 310 17.39 25.73 -27.13
N LEU A 311 17.31 24.62 -27.86
CA LEU A 311 16.97 24.61 -29.27
C LEU A 311 15.63 23.88 -29.48
N PRO A 312 14.51 24.59 -29.70
CA PRO A 312 13.20 23.95 -29.79
C PRO A 312 13.11 22.85 -30.85
N TYR A 313 13.81 22.99 -31.98
CA TYR A 313 13.77 22.01 -33.06
C TYR A 313 14.46 20.67 -32.72
N SER A 314 15.44 20.68 -31.80
CA SER A 314 16.19 19.48 -31.39
C SER A 314 15.77 18.96 -30.02
N ASP A 315 15.45 19.86 -29.10
CA ASP A 315 15.24 19.54 -27.69
C ASP A 315 13.77 19.29 -27.36
N SER A 316 12.86 19.73 -28.23
CA SER A 316 11.42 19.48 -28.11
C SER A 316 10.97 18.37 -29.05
N ILE A 317 10.67 17.20 -28.48
CA ILE A 317 10.13 16.06 -29.23
C ILE A 317 8.60 16.07 -29.11
N GLN A 318 7.93 16.52 -30.17
CA GLN A 318 6.47 16.46 -30.25
C GLN A 318 5.98 15.01 -30.20
N GLY A 319 4.98 14.72 -29.36
CA GLY A 319 4.40 13.38 -29.22
C GLY A 319 5.19 12.41 -28.34
N ALA A 320 6.22 12.87 -27.61
CA ALA A 320 6.94 12.02 -26.67
C ALA A 320 6.00 11.34 -25.65
N SER A 321 6.11 10.02 -25.51
CA SER A 321 5.29 9.24 -24.58
C SER A 321 5.94 9.09 -23.21
N VAL A 322 5.15 9.16 -22.14
CA VAL A 322 5.59 8.88 -20.77
C VAL A 322 4.70 7.82 -20.10
N PRO A 323 5.19 7.09 -19.08
CA PRO A 323 4.38 6.14 -18.32
C PRO A 323 3.18 6.82 -17.65
N ASN A 324 2.07 6.09 -17.45
CA ASN A 324 0.83 6.64 -16.88
C ASN A 324 1.03 7.33 -15.51
N TRP A 325 1.88 6.78 -14.65
CA TRP A 325 2.19 7.37 -13.33
C TRP A 325 2.97 8.69 -13.39
N VAL A 326 3.51 9.05 -14.56
CA VAL A 326 4.08 10.38 -14.82
C VAL A 326 3.00 11.34 -15.35
N LYS A 327 2.05 10.80 -16.15
CA LYS A 327 0.92 11.55 -16.75
C LYS A 327 -0.11 12.02 -15.76
N GLU A 328 -0.34 11.25 -14.69
CA GLU A 328 -1.25 11.67 -13.62
C GLU A 328 -0.80 13.05 -13.15
N ASP A 329 -1.65 14.04 -13.44
CA ASP A 329 -1.47 15.40 -12.96
C ASP A 329 -1.22 15.31 -11.47
N CYS A 330 -0.06 15.81 -11.04
CA CYS A 330 0.25 15.87 -9.64
C CYS A 330 -0.94 16.53 -8.95
N SER A 331 -1.62 15.77 -8.10
CA SER A 331 -2.60 16.21 -7.10
C SER A 331 -1.99 17.17 -6.06
N LEU A 332 -0.90 17.85 -6.41
CA LEU A 332 -0.23 18.92 -5.69
C LEU A 332 -0.57 20.28 -6.29
N ALA A 333 -1.60 20.37 -7.15
CA ALA A 333 -2.22 21.64 -7.45
C ALA A 333 -2.61 22.26 -6.10
N VAL A 334 -1.95 23.37 -5.76
CA VAL A 334 -2.23 24.08 -4.52
C VAL A 334 -3.66 24.59 -4.63
N ALA A 335 -4.58 23.98 -3.89
CA ALA A 335 -6.01 24.27 -4.01
C ALA A 335 -6.31 25.73 -3.67
N SER A 336 -5.65 26.26 -2.65
CA SER A 336 -5.60 27.69 -2.33
C SER A 336 -4.38 27.99 -1.46
N VAL A 337 -3.87 29.21 -1.56
CA VAL A 337 -2.91 29.77 -0.61
C VAL A 337 -3.65 30.84 0.16
N THR A 338 -3.85 30.63 1.46
CA THR A 338 -4.44 31.63 2.34
C THR A 338 -3.32 32.30 3.13
N PHE A 339 -3.26 33.62 3.05
CA PHE A 339 -2.31 34.43 3.81
C PHE A 339 -3.00 35.00 5.05
N SER A 340 -2.27 35.16 6.15
CA SER A 340 -2.79 35.89 7.31
C SER A 340 -2.89 37.39 7.00
N ASP A 341 -3.76 38.11 7.72
CA ASP A 341 -3.92 39.56 7.55
C ASP A 341 -2.61 40.34 7.80
N THR A 342 -1.69 39.76 8.59
CA THR A 342 -0.37 40.32 8.90
C THR A 342 0.71 39.99 7.86
N PHE A 343 0.41 39.16 6.85
CA PHE A 343 1.40 38.67 5.89
C PHE A 343 2.07 39.80 5.10
N SER A 344 1.29 40.73 4.55
CA SER A 344 1.80 41.84 3.74
C SER A 344 2.73 42.77 4.53
N SER A 345 2.43 43.00 5.81
CA SER A 345 3.29 43.80 6.70
C SER A 345 4.59 43.06 7.05
N SER A 346 4.50 41.74 7.25
CA SER A 346 5.64 40.88 7.57
C SER A 346 6.60 40.77 6.39
N ILE A 347 6.10 40.52 5.17
CA ILE A 347 6.94 40.39 3.98
C ILE A 347 7.67 41.70 3.63
N THR A 348 6.99 42.84 3.80
CA THR A 348 7.60 44.17 3.59
C THR A 348 8.75 44.41 4.56
N SER A 349 8.60 43.95 5.81
CA SER A 349 9.65 44.06 6.83
C SER A 349 10.86 43.18 6.50
N CYS A 350 10.64 41.98 5.96
CA CYS A 350 11.71 41.09 5.51
C CYS A 350 12.53 41.66 4.34
N TRP A 351 11.90 42.39 3.42
CA TRP A 351 12.58 42.94 2.23
C TRP A 351 13.50 44.13 2.56
N LYS A 352 13.15 44.94 3.57
CA LYS A 352 13.97 46.09 3.99
C LYS A 352 15.35 45.70 4.52
N LEU A 353 15.52 44.49 5.03
CA LEU A 353 16.79 43.99 5.56
C LEU A 353 17.79 43.58 4.47
N ILE A 354 17.34 43.35 3.23
CA ILE A 354 18.20 42.84 2.15
C ILE A 354 18.74 43.98 1.27
N VAL A 355 18.07 45.13 1.22
CA VAL A 355 18.47 46.26 0.35
C VAL A 355 19.65 47.06 0.91
N SER A 356 20.02 46.88 2.18
CA SER A 356 21.14 47.62 2.79
C SER A 356 22.54 47.10 2.46
N ASP A 357 22.66 45.92 1.82
CA ASP A 357 23.96 45.25 1.57
C ASP A 357 24.28 45.02 0.07
N PHE A 358 23.62 45.72 -0.86
CA PHE A 358 23.90 45.65 -2.31
C PHE A 358 24.50 46.93 -2.87
#